data_AF-A0A7S1YKU6-F1
#
_entry.id   AF-A0A7S1YKU6-F1
#
_cell.length_a   1.000
_cell.length_b   1.000
_cell.length_c   1.000
_cell.angle_alpha   90.00
_cell.angle_beta   90.00
_cell.angle_gamma   90.00
#
_symmetry.space_group_name_H-M   'P 1'
#
loop_
_entity.id
_entity.type
_entity.pdbx_description
1 polymer ?
#
loop_
_entity_poly.entity_id
_entity_poly.type
_entity_poly.pdbx_seq_one_letter_code
_entity_poly.pdbx_strand_id
1 'polypeptide(L)'
;ELLRSIRHENLIGFSEESSQFLIDENDIKTRIPCNSLLSLLQDRLKDLSTETKQILTMGAPLGLNIDQGLLSSANREKSLDMISLGLEEAVDKQILERDPERNSEYKFFHSSMQHAVYSSIEEEKRTVFHFALGRQLWKSLSEEQLQAHLPTVVIQFVLGSEEMTDQAERYALASLVYSLGATASKNSSFVGGGFLLERAKFFLGEDSWREEHDLSLAIFNSLAEVKYAIGDLKGADSLAAEILSKARCPVERLGAHCIRINTRFANNQMAEGLEEGLRVLRNEFKLPIPTSPARRQVVLAQVKLK
;
A
#
# COMPACT_ATOMS: atom_id res chain seq x y z
N GLU A 1 10.30 9.29 -21.63
CA GLU A 1 10.30 7.92 -22.17
C GLU A 1 10.31 7.87 -23.69
N LEU A 2 9.20 8.08 -24.42
CA LEU A 2 9.19 8.02 -25.90
C LEU A 2 10.25 8.94 -26.56
N LEU A 3 10.36 10.18 -26.07
CA LEU A 3 11.32 11.18 -26.58
C LEU A 3 12.81 10.81 -26.36
N ARG A 4 13.13 9.95 -25.39
CA ARG A 4 14.51 9.49 -25.15
C ARG A 4 14.88 8.33 -26.09
N SER A 5 13.93 7.43 -26.35
CA SER A 5 14.09 6.36 -27.34
C SER A 5 14.24 6.92 -28.76
N ILE A 6 13.40 7.91 -29.12
CA ILE A 6 13.45 8.61 -30.41
C ILE A 6 14.80 9.34 -30.61
N ARG A 7 15.39 9.87 -29.54
CA ARG A 7 16.71 10.52 -29.57
C ARG A 7 17.85 9.51 -29.75
N HIS A 8 17.74 8.30 -29.21
CA HIS A 8 18.76 7.25 -29.37
C HIS A 8 18.81 6.73 -30.81
N GLU A 9 17.68 6.71 -31.51
CA GLU A 9 17.58 6.23 -32.90
C GLU A 9 17.77 7.33 -33.97
N ASN A 10 18.17 8.56 -33.59
CA ASN A 10 18.34 9.72 -34.49
C ASN A 10 17.09 10.03 -35.36
N LEU A 11 15.88 9.83 -34.82
CA LEU A 11 14.62 10.00 -35.56
C LEU A 11 14.06 11.43 -35.53
N ILE A 12 14.83 12.37 -34.97
CA ILE A 12 14.50 13.81 -34.95
C ILE A 12 15.62 14.55 -35.67
N GLY A 13 15.32 15.14 -36.83
CA GLY A 13 16.18 16.08 -37.53
C GLY A 13 15.77 17.51 -37.20
N PHE A 14 16.72 18.41 -36.97
CA PHE A 14 16.44 19.84 -36.84
C PHE A 14 16.66 20.53 -38.19
N SER A 15 15.65 21.22 -38.72
CA SER A 15 15.78 22.02 -39.94
C SER A 15 16.14 23.45 -39.57
N GLU A 16 17.35 23.88 -39.93
CA GLU A 16 17.81 25.26 -39.68
C GLU A 16 17.04 26.29 -40.52
N GLU A 17 16.52 25.91 -41.70
CA GLU A 17 15.77 26.82 -42.59
C GLU A 17 14.38 27.16 -42.06
N SER A 18 13.73 26.25 -41.33
CA SER A 18 12.38 26.45 -40.78
C SER A 18 12.36 26.61 -39.25
N SER A 19 13.51 26.50 -38.58
CA SER A 19 13.63 26.51 -37.10
C SER A 19 12.65 25.56 -36.41
N GLN A 20 12.38 24.41 -37.03
CA GLN A 20 11.43 23.41 -36.55
C GLN A 20 12.09 22.03 -36.57
N PHE A 21 11.67 21.20 -35.61
CA PHE A 21 12.00 19.78 -35.61
C PHE A 21 11.18 19.08 -36.69
N LEU A 22 11.87 18.42 -37.64
CA LEU A 22 11.27 17.54 -38.62
C LEU A 22 11.13 16.16 -37.97
N ILE A 23 9.89 15.76 -37.74
CA ILE A 23 9.52 14.46 -37.22
C ILE A 23 8.72 13.77 -38.32
N ASP A 24 9.27 12.70 -38.90
CA ASP A 24 8.51 11.87 -39.84
C ASP A 24 7.69 10.84 -39.04
N GLU A 25 6.39 11.10 -38.91
CA GLU A 25 5.46 10.21 -38.19
C GLU A 25 5.39 8.79 -38.79
N ASN A 26 5.69 8.63 -40.08
CA ASN A 26 5.72 7.31 -40.72
C ASN A 26 7.00 6.55 -40.39
N ASP A 27 8.15 7.23 -40.26
CA ASP A 27 9.44 6.61 -39.90
C ASP A 27 9.48 6.17 -38.42
N ILE A 28 8.78 6.90 -37.52
CA ILE A 28 8.61 6.48 -36.12
C ILE A 28 7.73 5.23 -36.01
N LYS A 29 6.61 5.17 -36.76
CA LYS A 29 5.68 4.03 -36.71
C LYS A 29 6.26 2.76 -37.31
N THR A 30 7.18 2.86 -38.28
CA THR A 30 7.85 1.71 -38.89
C THR A 30 9.05 1.22 -38.08
N ARG A 31 9.81 2.10 -37.41
CA ARG A 31 11.00 1.72 -36.63
C ARG A 31 10.73 1.38 -35.17
N ILE A 32 9.72 2.01 -34.56
CA ILE A 32 9.32 1.75 -33.18
C ILE A 32 7.85 1.30 -33.12
N PRO A 33 7.52 0.06 -33.52
CA PRO A 33 6.26 -0.54 -33.14
C PRO A 33 6.20 -0.64 -31.61
N CYS A 34 5.09 -0.32 -30.96
CA CYS A 34 4.93 -0.47 -29.49
C CYS A 34 5.21 -1.90 -28.98
N ASN A 35 5.21 -2.91 -29.86
CA ASN A 35 5.61 -4.29 -29.57
C ASN A 35 7.13 -4.54 -29.61
N SER A 36 7.92 -3.62 -30.20
CA SER A 36 9.37 -3.74 -30.40
C SER A 36 10.16 -3.56 -29.10
N LEU A 37 9.70 -2.66 -28.21
CA LEU A 37 10.37 -2.44 -26.93
C LEU A 37 10.36 -3.73 -26.11
N LEU A 38 9.18 -4.36 -25.93
CA LEU A 38 9.04 -5.62 -25.19
C LEU A 38 9.90 -6.76 -25.76
N SER A 39 9.97 -6.91 -27.09
CA SER A 39 10.86 -7.91 -27.70
C SER A 39 12.35 -7.62 -27.44
N LEU A 40 12.77 -6.35 -27.52
CA LEU A 40 14.15 -5.96 -27.21
C LEU A 40 14.52 -6.20 -25.73
N LEU A 41 13.57 -5.95 -24.81
CA LEU A 41 13.76 -6.24 -23.38
C LEU A 41 13.83 -7.76 -23.14
N GLN A 42 12.98 -8.54 -23.82
CA GLN A 42 13.01 -10.00 -23.72
C GLN A 42 14.31 -10.60 -24.26
N ASP A 43 14.86 -10.06 -25.34
CA ASP A 43 16.13 -10.53 -25.89
C ASP A 43 17.31 -10.24 -24.93
N ARG A 44 17.33 -9.06 -24.30
CA ARG A 44 18.31 -8.76 -23.24
C ARG A 44 18.18 -9.70 -22.04
N LEU A 45 16.94 -10.09 -21.68
CA LEU A 45 16.69 -11.05 -20.61
C LEU A 45 17.12 -12.48 -21.00
N LYS A 46 17.00 -12.89 -22.26
CA LYS A 46 17.43 -14.22 -22.72
C LYS A 46 18.94 -14.43 -22.56
N ASP A 47 19.72 -13.39 -22.78
CA ASP A 47 21.19 -13.41 -22.73
C ASP A 47 21.77 -13.51 -21.31
N LEU A 48 20.95 -13.38 -20.27
CA LEU A 48 21.39 -13.52 -18.88
C LEU A 48 21.64 -14.97 -18.50
N SER A 49 22.61 -15.18 -17.61
CA SER A 49 22.80 -16.43 -16.90
C SER A 49 21.54 -16.85 -16.14
N THR A 50 21.42 -18.15 -15.88
CA THR A 50 20.28 -18.71 -15.13
C THR A 50 20.26 -18.14 -13.71
N GLU A 51 21.44 -17.96 -13.13
CA GLU A 51 21.65 -17.41 -11.80
C GLU A 51 21.14 -15.96 -11.71
N THR A 52 21.50 -15.11 -12.68
CA THR A 52 21.07 -13.72 -12.73
C THR A 52 19.56 -13.60 -12.97
N LYS A 53 19.00 -14.43 -13.84
CA LYS A 53 17.53 -14.50 -14.02
C LYS A 53 16.82 -14.80 -12.70
N GLN A 54 17.30 -15.78 -11.93
CA GLN A 54 16.72 -16.12 -10.63
C GLN A 54 16.87 -14.97 -9.62
N ILE A 55 18.01 -14.28 -9.60
CA ILE A 55 18.25 -13.11 -8.73
C ILE A 55 17.27 -11.98 -9.08
N LEU A 56 17.15 -11.64 -10.36
CA LEU A 56 16.23 -10.58 -10.80
C LEU A 56 14.77 -10.96 -10.56
N THR A 57 14.41 -12.25 -10.68
CA THR A 57 13.05 -12.74 -10.38
C THR A 57 12.68 -12.52 -8.92
N MET A 58 13.64 -12.64 -8.00
CA MET A 58 13.45 -12.31 -6.58
C MET A 58 13.39 -10.79 -6.35
N GLY A 59 14.13 -10.00 -7.14
CA GLY A 59 14.20 -8.54 -7.01
C GLY A 59 13.01 -7.80 -7.62
N ALA A 60 12.44 -8.28 -8.72
CA ALA A 60 11.38 -7.58 -9.43
C ALA A 60 10.11 -7.31 -8.58
N PRO A 61 9.65 -8.24 -7.72
CA PRO A 61 8.55 -7.98 -6.77
C PRO A 61 8.88 -6.97 -5.66
N LEU A 62 10.15 -6.70 -5.39
CA LEU A 62 10.58 -5.78 -4.32
C LEU A 62 10.48 -4.31 -4.73
N GLY A 63 10.48 -4.04 -6.04
CA GLY A 63 10.26 -2.71 -6.60
C GLY A 63 11.17 -2.39 -7.78
N LEU A 64 11.09 -1.12 -8.22
CA LEU A 64 11.97 -0.58 -9.25
C LEU A 64 13.42 -0.43 -8.78
N ASN A 65 13.59 -0.11 -7.50
CA ASN A 65 14.88 -0.04 -6.84
C ASN A 65 15.12 -1.36 -6.10
N ILE A 66 16.29 -1.95 -6.31
CA ILE A 66 16.75 -3.18 -5.67
C ILE A 66 17.84 -2.78 -4.67
N ASP A 67 17.54 -2.91 -3.39
CA ASP A 67 18.54 -2.91 -2.34
C ASP A 67 19.18 -4.31 -2.27
N GLN A 68 20.51 -4.36 -2.40
CA GLN A 68 21.25 -5.62 -2.39
C GLN A 68 21.10 -6.39 -1.07
N GLY A 69 21.04 -5.69 0.07
CA GLY A 69 20.87 -6.30 1.39
C GLY A 69 19.47 -6.93 1.55
N LEU A 70 18.43 -6.24 1.07
CA LEU A 70 17.07 -6.74 1.03
C LEU A 70 16.95 -7.94 0.09
N LEU A 71 17.57 -7.87 -1.08
CA LEU A 71 17.60 -8.96 -2.04
C LEU A 71 18.35 -10.19 -1.50
N SER A 72 19.43 -9.98 -0.74
CA SER A 72 20.12 -11.05 -0.03
C SER A 72 19.27 -11.66 1.07
N SER A 73 18.52 -10.85 1.80
CA SER A 73 17.55 -11.33 2.79
C SER A 73 16.44 -12.17 2.13
N ALA A 74 16.00 -11.74 0.93
CA ALA A 74 15.08 -12.45 0.06
C ALA A 74 15.68 -13.69 -0.63
N ASN A 75 16.99 -13.95 -0.53
CA ASN A 75 17.62 -15.12 -1.15
C ASN A 75 18.55 -15.88 -0.19
N ARG A 76 18.06 -16.96 0.41
CA ARG A 76 18.83 -17.79 1.35
C ARG A 76 19.81 -18.77 0.69
N GLU A 77 19.58 -19.09 -0.58
CA GLU A 77 20.38 -20.11 -1.27
C GLU A 77 21.65 -19.54 -1.89
N LYS A 78 21.64 -18.24 -2.23
CA LYS A 78 22.76 -17.57 -2.89
C LYS A 78 23.57 -16.75 -1.89
N SER A 79 24.91 -16.83 -2.00
CA SER A 79 25.80 -15.96 -1.24
C SER A 79 25.73 -14.52 -1.72
N LEU A 80 26.16 -13.58 -0.88
CA LEU A 80 26.28 -12.16 -1.25
C LEU A 80 27.13 -11.95 -2.50
N ASP A 81 28.22 -12.72 -2.66
CA ASP A 81 29.09 -12.63 -3.83
C ASP A 81 28.38 -13.05 -5.12
N MET A 82 27.59 -14.12 -5.07
CA MET A 82 26.79 -14.58 -6.22
C MET A 82 25.70 -13.58 -6.60
N ILE A 83 25.07 -12.96 -5.60
CA ILE A 83 24.08 -11.89 -5.83
C ILE A 83 24.76 -10.68 -6.47
N SER A 84 25.92 -10.28 -5.95
CA SER A 84 26.70 -9.16 -6.50
C SER A 84 27.06 -9.41 -7.96
N LEU A 85 27.61 -10.60 -8.27
CA LEU A 85 28.00 -10.97 -9.63
C LEU A 85 26.81 -10.92 -10.59
N GLY A 86 25.64 -11.40 -10.17
CA GLY A 86 24.45 -11.36 -11.02
C GLY A 86 23.89 -9.96 -11.22
N LEU A 87 23.98 -9.09 -10.20
CA LEU A 87 23.59 -7.68 -10.35
C LEU A 87 24.53 -6.94 -11.30
N GLU A 88 25.85 -7.17 -11.21
CA GLU A 88 26.83 -6.60 -12.15
C GLU A 88 26.62 -7.12 -13.58
N GLU A 89 26.33 -8.41 -13.79
CA GLU A 89 25.95 -8.93 -15.11
C GLU A 89 24.71 -8.20 -15.67
N ALA A 90 23.72 -7.94 -14.82
CA ALA A 90 22.52 -7.21 -15.22
C ALA A 90 22.79 -5.73 -15.53
N VAL A 91 23.79 -5.12 -14.88
CA VAL A 91 24.28 -3.76 -15.21
C VAL A 91 24.99 -3.76 -16.56
N ASP A 92 25.89 -4.70 -16.80
CA ASP A 92 26.61 -4.85 -18.07
C ASP A 92 25.65 -5.04 -19.27
N LYS A 93 24.55 -5.76 -19.04
CA LYS A 93 23.48 -5.98 -20.02
C LYS A 93 22.45 -4.83 -20.08
N GLN A 94 22.67 -3.73 -19.35
CA GLN A 94 21.81 -2.55 -19.30
C GLN A 94 20.35 -2.88 -18.93
N ILE A 95 20.18 -3.82 -17.99
CA ILE A 95 18.89 -4.16 -17.38
C ILE A 95 18.73 -3.39 -16.08
N LEU A 96 19.83 -3.26 -15.34
CA LEU A 96 19.94 -2.43 -14.15
C LEU A 96 20.88 -1.25 -14.41
N GLU A 97 20.66 -0.18 -13.65
CA GLU A 97 21.60 0.90 -13.43
C GLU A 97 22.02 0.88 -11.96
N ARG A 98 23.29 1.16 -11.71
CA ARG A 98 23.81 1.30 -10.35
C ARG A 98 23.60 2.72 -9.87
N ASP A 99 23.16 2.88 -8.62
CA ASP A 99 23.09 4.20 -8.03
C ASP A 99 24.52 4.74 -7.82
N PRO A 100 24.87 5.91 -8.40
CA PRO A 100 26.21 6.46 -8.32
C PRO A 100 26.60 6.92 -6.91
N GLU A 101 25.63 7.24 -6.05
CA GLU A 101 25.86 7.67 -4.67
C GLU A 101 25.79 6.49 -3.69
N ARG A 102 25.10 5.41 -4.07
CA ARG A 102 24.85 4.24 -3.22
C ARG A 102 25.25 2.95 -3.91
N ASN A 103 26.48 2.53 -3.65
CA ASN A 103 27.11 1.35 -4.23
C ASN A 103 26.35 0.02 -4.06
N SER A 104 25.39 -0.08 -3.15
CA SER A 104 24.56 -1.28 -2.88
C SER A 104 23.12 -1.14 -3.38
N GLU A 105 22.77 -0.04 -4.04
CA GLU A 105 21.45 0.20 -4.61
C GLU A 105 21.52 0.11 -6.14
N TYR A 106 20.61 -0.67 -6.69
CA TYR A 106 20.45 -0.87 -8.12
C TYR A 106 19.04 -0.44 -8.51
N LYS A 107 18.83 -0.11 -9.77
CA LYS A 107 17.52 0.28 -10.28
C LYS A 107 17.29 -0.35 -11.64
N PHE A 108 16.10 -0.89 -11.86
CA PHE A 108 15.72 -1.29 -13.21
C PHE A 108 15.76 -0.09 -14.14
N PHE A 109 16.51 -0.23 -15.24
CA PHE A 109 16.67 0.82 -16.24
C PHE A 109 15.30 1.37 -16.68
N HIS A 110 14.30 0.47 -16.80
CA HIS A 110 12.90 0.81 -17.04
C HIS A 110 11.93 -0.04 -16.21
N SER A 111 10.76 0.52 -15.91
CA SER A 111 9.66 -0.24 -15.31
C SER A 111 9.20 -1.40 -16.19
N SER A 112 9.31 -1.28 -17.52
CA SER A 112 9.04 -2.39 -18.43
C SER A 112 10.01 -3.57 -18.27
N MET A 113 11.27 -3.32 -17.87
CA MET A 113 12.23 -4.40 -17.57
C MET A 113 11.81 -5.15 -16.31
N GLN A 114 11.48 -4.41 -15.24
CA GLN A 114 10.96 -5.00 -14.00
C GLN A 114 9.71 -5.85 -14.29
N HIS A 115 8.76 -5.33 -15.07
CA HIS A 115 7.55 -6.07 -15.44
C HIS A 115 7.87 -7.31 -16.29
N ALA A 116 8.81 -7.23 -17.22
CA ALA A 116 9.20 -8.38 -18.05
C ALA A 116 9.83 -9.49 -17.19
N VAL A 117 10.70 -9.14 -16.24
CA VAL A 117 11.26 -10.08 -15.27
C VAL A 117 10.16 -10.66 -14.39
N TYR A 118 9.30 -9.83 -13.82
CA TYR A 118 8.19 -10.28 -12.97
C TYR A 118 7.22 -11.21 -13.72
N SER A 119 6.97 -10.91 -15.00
CA SER A 119 6.09 -11.73 -15.85
C SER A 119 6.65 -13.10 -16.17
N SER A 120 7.95 -13.34 -15.93
CA SER A 120 8.53 -14.68 -16.04
C SER A 120 8.06 -15.64 -14.93
N ILE A 121 7.51 -15.10 -13.84
CA ILE A 121 6.81 -15.88 -12.82
C ILE A 121 5.44 -16.27 -13.38
N GLU A 122 5.23 -17.57 -13.58
CA GLU A 122 3.94 -18.17 -13.96
C GLU A 122 2.82 -17.63 -13.09
N GLU A 123 1.72 -17.20 -13.70
CA GLU A 123 0.63 -16.49 -13.02
C GLU A 123 0.04 -17.32 -11.89
N GLU A 124 -0.11 -18.62 -12.10
CA GLU A 124 -0.61 -19.61 -11.15
C GLU A 124 0.30 -19.78 -9.93
N LYS A 125 1.58 -19.44 -10.05
CA LYS A 125 2.58 -19.57 -8.97
C LYS A 125 2.82 -18.25 -8.22
N ARG A 126 2.28 -17.12 -8.70
CA ARG A 126 2.56 -15.79 -8.13
C ARG A 126 2.12 -15.67 -6.68
N THR A 127 0.93 -16.17 -6.34
CA THR A 127 0.42 -16.12 -4.96
C THR A 127 1.34 -16.84 -3.99
N VAL A 128 1.72 -18.08 -4.32
CA VAL A 128 2.70 -18.88 -3.56
C VAL A 128 4.06 -18.19 -3.47
N PHE A 129 4.52 -17.63 -4.59
CA PHE A 129 5.78 -16.92 -4.66
C PHE A 129 5.80 -15.71 -3.70
N HIS A 130 4.78 -14.85 -3.77
CA HIS A 130 4.66 -13.67 -2.91
C HIS A 130 4.58 -14.04 -1.43
N PHE A 131 3.82 -15.09 -1.10
CA PHE A 131 3.74 -15.57 0.28
C PHE A 131 5.10 -16.05 0.79
N ALA A 132 5.82 -16.86 0.00
CA ALA A 132 7.14 -17.36 0.36
C ALA A 132 8.15 -16.21 0.52
N LEU A 133 8.16 -15.25 -0.41
CA LEU A 133 9.04 -14.09 -0.37
C LEU A 133 8.78 -13.20 0.86
N GLY A 134 7.51 -12.87 1.13
CA GLY A 134 7.13 -12.09 2.30
C GLY A 134 7.55 -12.78 3.60
N ARG A 135 7.27 -14.08 3.72
CA ARG A 135 7.63 -14.89 4.90
C ARG A 135 9.14 -14.98 5.10
N GLN A 136 9.89 -15.07 4.01
CA GLN A 136 11.33 -15.09 4.08
C GLN A 136 11.89 -13.76 4.59
N LEU A 137 11.45 -12.63 4.01
CA LEU A 137 11.86 -11.30 4.42
C LEU A 137 11.54 -11.03 5.89
N TRP A 138 10.33 -11.37 6.33
CA TRP A 138 9.93 -11.19 7.73
C TRP A 138 10.85 -11.96 8.69
N LYS A 139 11.28 -13.18 8.33
CA LYS A 139 12.15 -14.00 9.18
C LYS A 139 13.62 -13.60 9.14
N SER A 140 14.07 -12.89 8.10
CA SER A 140 15.49 -12.59 7.88
C SER A 140 15.91 -11.19 8.34
N LEU A 141 14.99 -10.22 8.33
CA LEU A 141 15.30 -8.84 8.65
C LEU A 141 15.36 -8.63 10.17
N SER A 142 16.29 -7.77 10.63
CA SER A 142 16.24 -7.24 12.00
C SER A 142 14.98 -6.40 12.21
N GLU A 143 14.66 -6.05 13.45
CA GLU A 143 13.51 -5.19 13.74
C GLU A 143 13.66 -3.82 13.05
N GLU A 144 14.84 -3.22 13.09
CA GLU A 144 15.12 -1.95 12.42
C GLU A 144 14.98 -2.05 10.89
N GLN A 145 15.50 -3.13 10.30
CA GLN A 145 15.40 -3.35 8.86
C GLN A 145 13.95 -3.63 8.44
N LEU A 146 13.21 -4.40 9.24
CA LEU A 146 11.80 -4.66 8.98
C LEU A 146 10.99 -3.37 8.99
N GLN A 147 11.25 -2.45 9.92
CA GLN A 147 10.59 -1.14 9.93
C GLN A 147 10.93 -0.31 8.68
N ALA A 148 12.21 -0.30 8.27
CA ALA A 148 12.64 0.42 7.07
C ALA A 148 12.01 -0.12 5.77
N HIS A 149 11.80 -1.44 5.70
CA HIS A 149 11.25 -2.12 4.52
C HIS A 149 9.80 -2.60 4.69
N LEU A 150 9.10 -2.11 5.72
CA LEU A 150 7.79 -2.60 6.10
C LEU A 150 6.77 -2.57 4.94
N PRO A 151 6.68 -1.49 4.12
CA PRO A 151 5.77 -1.48 2.98
C PRO A 151 6.06 -2.60 1.97
N THR A 152 7.34 -2.85 1.69
CA THR A 152 7.79 -3.89 0.76
C THR A 152 7.46 -5.28 1.26
N VAL A 153 7.63 -5.54 2.57
CA VAL A 153 7.27 -6.84 3.17
C VAL A 153 5.76 -7.04 3.19
N VAL A 154 5.00 -6.02 3.62
CA VAL A 154 3.55 -6.05 3.70
C VAL A 154 2.91 -6.34 2.33
N ILE A 155 3.38 -5.70 1.26
CA ILE A 155 2.78 -5.92 -0.06
C ILE A 155 2.97 -7.36 -0.55
N GLN A 156 4.07 -8.02 -0.21
CA GLN A 156 4.25 -9.45 -0.55
C GLN A 156 3.19 -10.31 0.14
N PHE A 157 2.93 -10.10 1.43
CA PHE A 157 1.87 -10.86 2.10
C PHE A 157 0.46 -10.51 1.62
N VAL A 158 0.23 -9.24 1.26
CA VAL A 158 -1.04 -8.82 0.67
C VAL A 158 -1.29 -9.55 -0.65
N LEU A 159 -0.27 -9.72 -1.49
CA LEU A 159 -0.38 -10.45 -2.76
C LEU A 159 -0.42 -11.97 -2.57
N GLY A 160 0.24 -12.49 -1.54
CA GLY A 160 0.27 -13.92 -1.20
C GLY A 160 -0.78 -14.37 -0.19
N SER A 161 -1.79 -13.55 0.12
CA SER A 161 -2.63 -13.75 1.30
C SER A 161 -3.48 -15.03 1.32
N GLU A 162 -3.75 -15.61 0.14
CA GLU A 162 -4.58 -16.82 0.01
C GLU A 162 -3.86 -18.06 0.57
N GLU A 163 -2.52 -18.06 0.55
CA GLU A 163 -1.70 -19.15 1.09
C GLU A 163 -1.56 -19.09 2.62
N MET A 164 -2.03 -18.00 3.23
CA MET A 164 -1.83 -17.73 4.65
C MET A 164 -2.95 -18.34 5.49
N THR A 165 -2.67 -19.52 6.02
CA THR A 165 -3.63 -20.36 6.76
C THR A 165 -3.51 -20.26 8.28
N ASP A 166 -2.34 -19.90 8.81
CA ASP A 166 -2.13 -19.77 10.26
C ASP A 166 -2.71 -18.46 10.78
N GLN A 167 -3.67 -18.56 11.71
CA GLN A 167 -4.36 -17.40 12.25
C GLN A 167 -3.46 -16.52 13.13
N ALA A 168 -2.47 -17.09 13.81
CA ALA A 168 -1.52 -16.31 14.60
C ALA A 168 -0.63 -15.43 13.69
N GLU A 169 -0.11 -16.00 12.59
CA GLU A 169 0.60 -15.25 11.54
C GLU A 169 -0.30 -14.15 10.94
N ARG A 170 -1.61 -14.42 10.77
CA ARG A 170 -2.60 -13.43 10.32
C ARG A 170 -2.78 -12.27 11.27
N TYR A 171 -2.87 -12.50 12.57
CA TYR A 171 -2.98 -11.42 13.54
C TYR A 171 -1.73 -10.55 13.60
N ALA A 172 -0.56 -11.18 13.60
CA ALA A 172 0.71 -10.45 13.58
C ALA A 172 0.82 -9.56 12.32
N LEU A 173 0.42 -10.08 11.15
CA LEU A 173 0.39 -9.29 9.93
C LEU A 173 -0.68 -8.19 9.97
N ALA A 174 -1.89 -8.47 10.47
CA ALA A 174 -2.94 -7.48 10.62
C ALA A 174 -2.46 -6.24 11.40
N SER A 175 -1.69 -6.45 12.46
CA SER A 175 -1.07 -5.38 13.26
C SER A 175 -0.07 -4.53 12.45
N LEU A 176 0.81 -5.17 11.68
CA LEU A 176 1.78 -4.49 10.81
C LEU A 176 1.09 -3.67 9.71
N VAL A 177 0.10 -4.28 9.04
CA VAL A 177 -0.67 -3.64 7.98
C VAL A 177 -1.50 -2.48 8.52
N TYR A 178 -2.08 -2.65 9.72
CA TYR A 178 -2.80 -1.59 10.43
C TYR A 178 -1.90 -0.39 10.70
N SER A 179 -0.70 -0.61 11.25
CA SER A 179 0.25 0.46 11.54
C SER A 179 0.59 1.27 10.28
N LEU A 180 0.85 0.59 9.17
CA LEU A 180 1.14 1.25 7.89
C LEU A 180 -0.06 2.02 7.35
N GLY A 181 -1.26 1.41 7.39
CA GLY A 181 -2.50 2.03 6.92
C GLY A 181 -2.90 3.25 7.76
N ALA A 182 -2.83 3.15 9.08
CA ALA A 182 -3.10 4.24 10.00
C ALA A 182 -2.11 5.41 9.80
N THR A 183 -0.82 5.11 9.60
CA THR A 183 0.20 6.13 9.32
C THR A 183 -0.05 6.82 7.98
N ALA A 184 -0.38 6.07 6.93
CA ALA A 184 -0.73 6.63 5.63
C ALA A 184 -1.94 7.57 5.71
N SER A 185 -2.99 7.17 6.46
CA SER A 185 -4.18 7.99 6.68
C SER A 185 -3.88 9.27 7.46
N LYS A 186 -3.02 9.21 8.49
CA LYS A 186 -2.56 10.40 9.22
C LYS A 186 -1.79 11.38 8.33
N ASN A 187 -1.09 10.87 7.32
CA ASN A 187 -0.40 11.66 6.29
C ASN A 187 -1.32 12.03 5.11
N SER A 188 -2.64 12.01 5.30
CA SER A 188 -3.66 12.38 4.31
C SER A 188 -3.71 11.50 3.05
N SER A 189 -3.05 10.33 3.04
CA SER A 189 -3.17 9.33 1.98
C SER A 189 -4.37 8.42 2.25
N PHE A 190 -5.59 8.98 2.24
CA PHE A 190 -6.78 8.25 2.68
C PHE A 190 -7.14 7.06 1.79
N VAL A 191 -6.92 7.14 0.47
CA VAL A 191 -7.19 6.02 -0.45
C VAL A 191 -6.24 4.85 -0.19
N GLY A 192 -4.93 5.13 -0.10
CA GLY A 192 -3.92 4.10 0.18
C GLY A 192 -4.03 3.55 1.60
N GLY A 193 -4.24 4.42 2.59
CA GLY A 193 -4.48 4.04 3.97
C GLY A 193 -5.74 3.19 4.13
N GLY A 194 -6.83 3.56 3.45
CA GLY A 194 -8.07 2.78 3.41
C GLY A 194 -7.89 1.39 2.81
N PHE A 195 -7.16 1.28 1.70
CA PHE A 195 -6.81 -0.02 1.12
C PHE A 195 -6.06 -0.91 2.12
N LEU A 196 -5.03 -0.38 2.79
CA LEU A 196 -4.27 -1.13 3.79
C LEU A 196 -5.15 -1.53 4.98
N LEU A 197 -6.00 -0.64 5.49
CA LEU A 197 -6.90 -0.94 6.60
C LEU A 197 -7.94 -2.02 6.26
N GLU A 198 -8.43 -2.06 5.01
CA GLU A 198 -9.28 -3.17 4.53
C GLU A 198 -8.51 -4.50 4.52
N ARG A 199 -7.23 -4.48 4.11
CA ARG A 199 -6.36 -5.67 4.17
C ARG A 199 -6.10 -6.09 5.61
N ALA A 200 -5.86 -5.16 6.54
CA ALA A 200 -5.72 -5.46 7.95
C ALA A 200 -6.98 -6.13 8.51
N LYS A 201 -8.18 -5.61 8.16
CA LYS A 201 -9.47 -6.22 8.51
C LYS A 201 -9.63 -7.63 7.92
N PHE A 202 -9.20 -7.85 6.67
CA PHE A 202 -9.23 -9.18 6.05
C PHE A 202 -8.39 -10.20 6.83
N PHE A 203 -7.21 -9.80 7.32
CA PHE A 203 -6.33 -10.70 8.07
C PHE A 203 -6.90 -11.08 9.45
N LEU A 204 -7.67 -10.19 10.09
CA LEU A 204 -8.30 -10.48 11.38
C LEU A 204 -9.16 -11.77 11.38
N GLY A 205 -9.89 -12.06 10.30
CA GLY A 205 -10.81 -13.20 10.28
C GLY A 205 -12.02 -13.03 11.21
N GLU A 206 -12.85 -14.07 11.31
CA GLU A 206 -14.18 -13.98 11.93
C GLU A 206 -14.17 -13.88 13.47
N ASP A 207 -13.23 -14.56 14.12
CA ASP A 207 -13.14 -14.66 15.58
C ASP A 207 -12.37 -13.49 16.24
N SER A 208 -11.95 -12.50 15.46
CA SER A 208 -11.00 -11.47 15.91
C SER A 208 -11.51 -10.62 17.08
N TRP A 209 -12.81 -10.33 17.15
CA TRP A 209 -13.39 -9.57 18.25
C TRP A 209 -13.31 -10.30 19.60
N ARG A 210 -13.14 -11.63 19.59
CA ARG A 210 -12.92 -12.48 20.77
C ARG A 210 -11.43 -12.59 21.10
N GLU A 211 -10.62 -12.95 20.11
CA GLU A 211 -9.19 -13.28 20.30
C GLU A 211 -8.29 -12.04 20.34
N GLU A 212 -8.55 -11.06 19.48
CA GLU A 212 -7.71 -9.87 19.24
C GLU A 212 -8.57 -8.60 19.26
N HIS A 213 -9.25 -8.37 20.39
CA HIS A 213 -10.27 -7.34 20.50
C HIS A 213 -9.73 -5.93 20.31
N ASP A 214 -8.62 -5.59 20.94
CA ASP A 214 -8.07 -4.23 20.90
C ASP A 214 -7.57 -3.90 19.49
N LEU A 215 -6.92 -4.86 18.83
CA LEU A 215 -6.51 -4.73 17.43
C LEU A 215 -7.72 -4.60 16.50
N SER A 216 -8.76 -5.42 16.71
CA SER A 216 -10.01 -5.32 15.94
C SER A 216 -10.64 -3.94 16.13
N LEU A 217 -10.83 -3.49 17.35
CA LEU A 217 -11.40 -2.18 17.65
C LEU A 217 -10.60 -1.04 16.98
N ALA A 218 -9.26 -1.11 17.02
CA ALA A 218 -8.39 -0.11 16.41
C ALA A 218 -8.52 -0.07 14.87
N ILE A 219 -8.49 -1.24 14.22
CA ILE A 219 -8.65 -1.37 12.76
C ILE A 219 -10.01 -0.86 12.31
N PHE A 220 -11.09 -1.30 12.97
CA PHE A 220 -12.44 -0.94 12.60
C PHE A 220 -12.71 0.56 12.79
N ASN A 221 -12.25 1.17 13.89
CA ASN A 221 -12.38 2.62 14.09
C ASN A 221 -11.63 3.40 13.01
N SER A 222 -10.36 3.05 12.76
CA SER A 222 -9.54 3.74 11.75
C SER A 222 -10.13 3.59 10.35
N LEU A 223 -10.63 2.40 10.01
CA LEU A 223 -11.27 2.17 8.71
C LEU A 223 -12.58 2.96 8.59
N ALA A 224 -13.40 3.03 9.64
CA ALA A 224 -14.64 3.82 9.65
C ALA A 224 -14.35 5.32 9.43
N GLU A 225 -13.33 5.86 10.09
CA GLU A 225 -12.86 7.23 9.91
C GLU A 225 -12.40 7.51 8.47
N VAL A 226 -11.58 6.62 7.91
CA VAL A 226 -11.09 6.76 6.53
C VAL A 226 -12.23 6.66 5.52
N LYS A 227 -13.16 5.72 5.71
CA LYS A 227 -14.36 5.58 4.86
C LYS A 227 -15.21 6.84 4.87
N TYR A 228 -15.42 7.43 6.05
CA TYR A 228 -16.08 8.72 6.16
C TYR A 228 -15.31 9.82 5.42
N ALA A 229 -13.99 9.91 5.61
CA ALA A 229 -13.14 10.93 4.99
C ALA A 229 -13.12 10.87 3.45
N ILE A 230 -13.21 9.68 2.86
CA ILE A 230 -13.29 9.50 1.40
C ILE A 230 -14.73 9.56 0.86
N GLY A 231 -15.73 9.84 1.71
CA GLY A 231 -17.13 9.97 1.31
C GLY A 231 -17.91 8.65 1.18
N ASP A 232 -17.32 7.51 1.56
CA ASP A 232 -18.03 6.23 1.66
C ASP A 232 -18.84 6.19 2.98
N LEU A 233 -19.91 6.99 3.02
CA LEU A 233 -20.75 7.15 4.21
C LEU A 233 -21.44 5.84 4.60
N LYS A 234 -21.80 4.99 3.62
CA LYS A 234 -22.43 3.69 3.88
C LYS A 234 -21.45 2.71 4.52
N GLY A 235 -20.22 2.63 4.00
CA GLY A 235 -19.16 1.83 4.58
C GLY A 235 -18.81 2.27 6.00
N ALA A 236 -18.70 3.58 6.21
CA ALA A 236 -18.46 4.15 7.55
C ALA A 236 -19.57 3.80 8.55
N ASP A 237 -20.86 3.96 8.17
CA ASP A 237 -22.00 3.60 9.03
C ASP A 237 -22.03 2.10 9.34
N SER A 238 -21.74 1.24 8.36
CA SER A 238 -21.70 -0.21 8.56
C SER A 238 -20.63 -0.62 9.57
N LEU A 239 -19.43 -0.04 9.47
CA LEU A 239 -18.34 -0.32 10.41
C LEU A 239 -18.66 0.22 11.80
N ALA A 240 -19.24 1.42 11.89
CA ALA A 240 -19.69 1.98 13.16
C ALA A 240 -20.75 1.08 13.83
N ALA A 241 -21.71 0.55 13.07
CA ALA A 241 -22.70 -0.39 13.60
C ALA A 241 -22.06 -1.67 14.16
N GLU A 242 -21.04 -2.21 13.48
CA GLU A 242 -20.31 -3.38 13.95
C GLU A 242 -19.57 -3.09 15.26
N ILE A 243 -18.83 -1.98 15.34
CA ILE A 243 -18.14 -1.53 16.56
C ILE A 243 -19.13 -1.40 17.72
N LEU A 244 -20.28 -0.74 17.50
CA LEU A 244 -21.32 -0.61 18.52
C LEU A 244 -21.91 -1.96 18.96
N SER A 245 -21.89 -2.99 18.12
CA SER A 245 -22.37 -4.32 18.52
C SER A 245 -21.34 -5.11 19.34
N LYS A 246 -20.04 -4.81 19.18
CA LYS A 246 -18.94 -5.58 19.74
C LYS A 246 -18.22 -4.90 20.90
N ALA A 247 -18.31 -3.58 21.01
CA ALA A 247 -17.67 -2.80 22.06
C ALA A 247 -18.15 -3.22 23.47
N ARG A 248 -17.20 -3.33 24.39
CA ARG A 248 -17.37 -3.81 25.76
C ARG A 248 -17.78 -2.72 26.74
N CYS A 249 -17.49 -1.46 26.42
CA CYS A 249 -17.81 -0.33 27.28
C CYS A 249 -18.20 0.95 26.49
N PRO A 250 -18.82 1.95 27.15
CA PRO A 250 -19.19 3.23 26.52
C PRO A 250 -18.04 3.97 25.82
N VAL A 251 -16.82 3.87 26.34
CA VAL A 251 -15.66 4.58 25.79
C VAL A 251 -15.28 4.04 24.41
N GLU A 252 -15.29 2.71 24.23
CA GLU A 252 -15.00 2.06 22.95
C GLU A 252 -16.04 2.37 21.87
N ARG A 253 -17.27 2.72 22.29
CA ARG A 253 -18.39 3.07 21.40
C ARG A 253 -18.32 4.51 20.89
N LEU A 254 -17.52 5.35 21.53
CA LEU A 254 -17.51 6.80 21.28
C LEU A 254 -17.14 7.15 19.83
N GLY A 255 -16.07 6.54 19.30
CA GLY A 255 -15.63 6.75 17.92
C GLY A 255 -16.72 6.40 16.91
N ALA A 256 -17.36 5.24 17.08
CA ALA A 256 -18.45 4.80 16.22
C ALA A 256 -19.68 5.73 16.27
N HIS A 257 -20.06 6.24 17.45
CA HIS A 257 -21.12 7.24 17.56
C HIS A 257 -20.75 8.54 16.86
N CYS A 258 -19.51 9.03 17.01
CA CYS A 258 -19.04 10.21 16.29
C CYS A 258 -19.12 10.02 14.77
N ILE A 259 -18.73 8.86 14.25
CA ILE A 259 -18.89 8.53 12.83
C ILE A 259 -20.35 8.60 12.40
N ARG A 260 -21.27 7.97 13.12
CA ARG A 260 -22.70 8.01 12.78
C ARG A 260 -23.29 9.41 12.82
N ILE A 261 -22.92 10.23 13.80
CA ILE A 261 -23.36 11.63 13.87
C ILE A 261 -22.86 12.39 12.64
N ASN A 262 -21.59 12.22 12.28
CA ASN A 262 -20.96 12.87 11.14
C ASN A 262 -21.56 12.42 9.80
N THR A 263 -21.85 11.12 9.61
CA THR A 263 -22.51 10.61 8.40
C THR A 263 -23.93 11.14 8.27
N ARG A 264 -24.69 11.28 9.37
CA ARG A 264 -26.02 11.94 9.37
C ARG A 264 -25.91 13.40 8.97
N PHE A 265 -24.93 14.13 9.48
CA PHE A 265 -24.69 15.52 9.09
C PHE A 265 -24.35 15.65 7.61
N ALA A 266 -23.48 14.78 7.09
CA ALA A 266 -23.13 14.74 5.67
C ALA A 266 -24.35 14.42 4.77
N ASN A 267 -25.33 13.67 5.28
CA ASN A 267 -26.60 13.37 4.60
C ASN A 267 -27.71 14.43 4.83
N ASN A 268 -27.39 15.61 5.37
CA ASN A 268 -28.36 16.66 5.74
C ASN A 268 -29.39 16.24 6.80
N GLN A 269 -29.12 15.18 7.56
CA GLN A 269 -29.97 14.69 8.65
C GLN A 269 -29.50 15.26 9.99
N MET A 270 -29.34 16.59 10.07
CA MET A 270 -28.73 17.26 11.23
C MET A 270 -29.51 17.03 12.53
N ALA A 271 -30.83 17.01 12.47
CA ALA A 271 -31.67 16.75 13.65
C ALA A 271 -31.44 15.34 14.21
N GLU A 272 -31.31 14.34 13.34
CA GLU A 272 -31.04 12.96 13.74
C GLU A 272 -29.66 12.80 14.36
N GLY A 273 -28.63 13.42 13.76
CA GLY A 273 -27.28 13.40 14.31
C GLY A 273 -27.18 14.10 15.67
N LEU A 274 -27.89 15.22 15.85
CA LEU A 274 -27.94 15.92 17.14
C LEU A 274 -28.63 15.07 18.22
N GLU A 275 -29.78 14.47 17.88
CA GLU A 275 -30.50 13.62 18.82
C GLU A 275 -29.67 12.39 19.20
N GLU A 276 -28.94 11.80 18.24
CA GLU A 276 -28.03 10.69 18.51
C GLU A 276 -26.93 11.10 19.52
N GLY A 277 -26.27 12.23 19.31
CA GLY A 277 -25.25 12.73 20.25
C GLY A 277 -25.80 13.02 21.65
N LEU A 278 -26.96 13.70 21.74
CA LEU A 278 -27.60 13.99 23.02
C LEU A 278 -28.01 12.70 23.75
N ARG A 279 -28.57 11.73 23.02
CA ARG A 279 -28.96 10.42 23.56
C ARG A 279 -27.75 9.68 24.12
N VAL A 280 -26.63 9.66 23.41
CA VAL A 280 -25.39 8.99 23.86
C VAL A 280 -24.86 9.63 25.14
N LEU A 281 -24.74 10.96 25.18
CA LEU A 281 -24.25 11.69 26.35
C LEU A 281 -25.14 11.48 27.60
N ARG A 282 -26.47 11.46 27.43
CA ARG A 282 -27.41 11.20 28.53
C ARG A 282 -27.39 9.73 28.97
N ASN A 283 -27.49 8.80 28.03
CA ASN A 283 -27.81 7.41 28.36
C ASN A 283 -26.55 6.59 28.65
N GLU A 284 -25.46 6.79 27.91
CA GLU A 284 -24.23 6.03 28.07
C GLU A 284 -23.27 6.72 29.06
N PHE A 285 -23.14 8.06 28.98
CA PHE A 285 -22.23 8.83 29.84
C PHE A 285 -22.88 9.50 31.07
N LYS A 286 -24.21 9.36 31.22
CA LYS A 286 -24.98 9.89 32.36
C LYS A 286 -24.80 11.38 32.61
N LEU A 287 -24.54 12.16 31.55
CA LEU A 287 -24.40 13.60 31.66
C LEU A 287 -25.79 14.27 31.81
N PRO A 288 -25.96 15.23 32.74
CA PRO A 288 -27.23 15.87 33.01
C PRO A 288 -27.55 16.94 31.95
N ILE A 289 -27.85 16.51 30.73
CA ILE A 289 -28.16 17.38 29.60
C ILE A 289 -29.69 17.52 29.46
N PRO A 290 -30.27 18.73 29.59
CA PRO A 290 -31.70 18.94 29.41
C PRO A 290 -32.19 18.53 28.02
N THR A 291 -33.40 18.01 27.90
CA THR A 291 -34.07 17.69 26.62
C THR A 291 -34.48 18.93 25.83
N SER A 292 -34.80 20.03 26.53
CA SER A 292 -35.09 21.33 25.94
C SER A 292 -34.44 22.43 26.77
N PRO A 293 -33.13 22.69 26.60
CA PRO A 293 -32.44 23.70 27.40
C PRO A 293 -32.95 25.09 27.05
N ALA A 294 -33.25 25.90 28.08
CA ALA A 294 -33.56 27.30 27.86
C ALA A 294 -32.33 28.03 27.31
N ARG A 295 -32.52 29.05 26.46
CA ARG A 295 -31.42 29.84 25.86
C ARG A 295 -30.39 30.32 26.90
N ARG A 296 -30.85 30.66 28.11
CA ARG A 296 -30.01 31.08 29.24
C ARG A 296 -29.08 29.97 29.76
N GLN A 297 -29.55 28.72 29.78
CA GLN A 297 -28.75 27.56 30.19
C GLN A 297 -27.63 27.26 29.17
N VAL A 298 -27.92 27.41 27.88
CA VAL A 298 -26.92 27.24 26.81
C VAL A 298 -25.82 28.31 26.92
N VAL A 299 -26.20 29.58 27.09
CA VAL A 299 -25.24 30.69 27.25
C VAL A 299 -24.38 30.50 28.50
N LEU A 300 -24.97 30.10 29.62
CA LEU A 300 -24.22 29.81 30.87
C LEU A 300 -23.22 28.67 30.69
N ALA A 301 -23.58 27.62 29.95
CA ALA A 301 -22.68 26.50 29.67
C ALA A 301 -21.49 26.94 28.78
N GLN A 302 -21.74 27.76 27.76
CA GLN A 302 -20.68 28.29 26.87
C GLN A 302 -19.66 29.15 27.62
N VAL A 303 -20.09 29.95 28.60
CA VAL A 303 -19.20 30.77 29.44
C VAL A 303 -18.31 29.91 30.34
N LYS A 304 -18.81 28.76 30.82
CA LYS A 304 -18.03 27.83 31.65
C LYS A 304 -16.99 27.00 30.89
N LEU A 305 -17.09 26.93 29.56
CA LEU A 305 -16.20 26.17 28.68
C LEU A 305 -15.02 27.01 28.14
N LYS A 306 -15.04 28.33 28.35
CA LYS A 306 -13.93 29.24 28.09
C LYS A 306 -13.12 29.47 29.36
#